data_AF-A0A139XN24-F1
#
_entry.id   AF-A0A139XN24-F1
#
_cell.length_a   1.000
_cell.length_b   1.000
_cell.length_c   1.000
_cell.angle_alpha   90.00
_cell.angle_beta   90.00
_cell.angle_gamma   90.00
#
_symmetry.space_group_name_H-M   'P 1'
#
loop_
_entity.id
_entity.type
_entity.pdbx_description
1 polymer ?
#
loop_
_entity_poly.entity_id
_entity_poly.type
_entity_poly.pdbx_seq_one_letter_code
_entity_poly.pdbx_strand_id
1 'polypeptide(L)'
;MATERSVLSHRRMASALLVVVCVLAFTAVLGDQTVTETPENICSAQTETTGISVSVDPKTKKVSFVCDKGMNKVLPSAEDNRVTKCYTKKELEGDVDLVRLFGEGTTAVITSTAEASQNSELTLTVGTLPMKTNIIYFYCTTSAEDSDSVTESRPSDTTPGLESAHGGSLVPPPAAAAVSGVRNTSKDSSVTPRGTVGLVGGVRRLMVVDDKQDKALSRSTTLENGETVTPTQPKAKCLVTVTVPADPDAQTCTLAKQNMNLEITEKSKSAAFQCDTDISTLSPDVGSKLIFDERCQKEVNLTEVIASAKVQTTDTGYAFSVEELPDTAQVFCYKCSTATANTEANAPNENACFVKIKVSAANKDSAASASATTGSVSALSIGIVTSFFVAATVL
;
A
#
# COMPACT_ATOMS: atom_id res chain seq x y z
N MET A 1 61.80 3.50 36.64
CA MET A 1 61.06 3.75 37.89
C MET A 1 59.65 4.16 37.48
N ALA A 2 58.55 3.48 37.75
CA ALA A 2 58.29 2.25 38.48
C ALA A 2 57.25 1.44 37.68
N THR A 3 57.35 0.13 37.82
CA THR A 3 56.56 -0.90 37.17
C THR A 3 55.38 -1.23 38.09
N GLU A 4 54.14 -1.24 37.59
CA GLU A 4 53.05 -1.93 38.28
C GLU A 4 52.37 -2.93 37.34
N ARG A 5 52.45 -4.19 37.79
CA ARG A 5 51.74 -5.36 37.31
C ARG A 5 50.59 -5.66 38.28
N SER A 6 49.68 -6.51 37.79
CA SER A 6 48.74 -7.39 38.50
C SER A 6 47.41 -6.72 38.92
N VAL A 7 46.25 -7.37 38.89
CA VAL A 7 45.92 -8.79 39.13
C VAL A 7 44.68 -9.19 38.31
N LEU A 8 44.77 -10.36 37.68
CA LEU A 8 43.69 -11.12 37.07
C LEU A 8 42.87 -11.81 38.19
N SER A 9 41.60 -11.47 38.37
CA SER A 9 40.71 -12.18 39.31
C SER A 9 39.60 -12.91 38.56
N HIS A 10 39.82 -14.21 38.39
CA HIS A 10 38.82 -15.23 38.17
C HIS A 10 37.63 -15.06 39.13
N ARG A 11 36.45 -14.71 38.61
CA ARG A 11 35.19 -14.90 39.34
C ARG A 11 34.44 -16.08 38.73
N ARG A 12 34.44 -17.15 39.52
CA ARG A 12 33.87 -18.46 39.21
C ARG A 12 32.37 -18.39 38.93
N MET A 13 31.95 -19.25 38.00
CA MET A 13 30.59 -19.75 37.84
C MET A 13 30.10 -20.39 39.14
N ALA A 14 28.91 -20.01 39.59
CA ALA A 14 28.04 -20.81 40.46
C ALA A 14 26.72 -20.05 40.68
N SER A 15 25.72 -20.28 39.82
CA SER A 15 24.30 -20.04 40.15
C SER A 15 23.41 -20.70 39.09
N ALA A 16 23.58 -22.02 38.93
CA ALA A 16 22.54 -22.88 38.40
C ALA A 16 21.89 -23.61 39.59
N LEU A 17 20.57 -23.81 39.53
CA LEU A 17 19.65 -24.33 40.56
C LEU A 17 19.13 -23.32 41.59
N LEU A 18 17.99 -22.65 41.28
CA LEU A 18 16.83 -22.50 42.19
C LEU A 18 15.68 -21.63 41.61
N VAL A 19 15.09 -21.99 40.45
CA VAL A 19 13.74 -21.51 40.06
C VAL A 19 13.03 -22.55 39.19
N VAL A 20 12.74 -23.74 39.74
CA VAL A 20 11.91 -24.77 39.09
C VAL A 20 10.93 -25.37 40.11
N VAL A 21 10.20 -24.56 40.90
CA VAL A 21 9.10 -25.06 41.77
C VAL A 21 8.00 -24.00 42.06
N CYS A 22 7.70 -23.07 41.14
CA CYS A 22 6.54 -22.15 41.30
C CYS A 22 5.58 -22.12 40.08
N VAL A 23 5.65 -23.11 39.18
CA VAL A 23 4.83 -23.17 37.95
C VAL A 23 3.63 -24.11 38.08
N LEU A 24 3.37 -24.73 39.24
CA LEU A 24 2.34 -25.78 39.38
C LEU A 24 1.22 -25.46 40.38
N ALA A 25 0.73 -24.20 40.45
CA ALA A 25 -0.42 -23.85 41.30
C ALA A 25 -1.41 -22.81 40.72
N PHE A 26 -1.44 -22.61 39.39
CA PHE A 26 -2.45 -21.75 38.74
C PHE A 26 -3.17 -22.48 37.59
N THR A 27 -3.79 -23.61 37.88
CA THR A 27 -4.73 -24.26 36.96
C THR A 27 -5.98 -24.70 37.71
N ALA A 28 -6.89 -23.75 37.99
CA ALA A 28 -8.31 -24.05 38.23
C ALA A 28 -9.13 -22.75 38.33
N VAL A 29 -9.26 -22.00 37.22
CA VAL A 29 -10.47 -21.21 36.95
C VAL A 29 -10.74 -21.32 35.44
N LEU A 30 -11.34 -22.43 35.03
CA LEU A 30 -12.12 -22.50 33.79
C LEU A 30 -13.46 -21.83 34.09
N GLY A 31 -13.43 -20.49 34.06
CA GLY A 31 -14.63 -19.70 33.89
C GLY A 31 -14.94 -19.68 32.40
N ASP A 32 -16.03 -20.33 32.02
CA ASP A 32 -16.65 -20.26 30.70
C ASP A 32 -17.12 -18.82 30.45
N GLN A 33 -16.18 -17.95 30.07
CA GLN A 33 -16.51 -16.76 29.32
C GLN A 33 -16.45 -17.16 27.86
N THR A 34 -17.60 -17.51 27.31
CA THR A 34 -17.88 -17.28 25.90
C THR A 34 -17.78 -15.78 25.68
N VAL A 35 -16.55 -15.28 25.53
CA VAL A 35 -16.32 -14.06 24.76
C VAL A 35 -16.74 -14.47 23.36
N THR A 36 -17.98 -14.17 23.02
CA THR A 36 -18.43 -14.15 21.64
C THR A 36 -17.62 -13.04 20.98
N GLU A 37 -16.39 -13.36 20.58
CA GLU A 37 -15.60 -12.54 19.66
C GLU A 37 -16.50 -12.38 18.44
N THR A 38 -17.06 -11.19 18.30
CA THR A 38 -17.77 -10.82 17.09
C THR A 38 -16.78 -11.06 15.96
N PRO A 39 -17.06 -11.98 15.01
CA PRO A 39 -16.10 -12.30 13.97
C PRO A 39 -15.78 -11.02 13.19
N GLU A 40 -14.52 -10.58 13.26
CA GLU A 40 -14.05 -9.26 12.79
C GLU A 40 -14.32 -8.99 11.29
N ASN A 41 -14.68 -10.04 10.54
CA ASN A 41 -14.87 -10.04 9.09
C ASN A 41 -16.34 -10.10 8.66
N ILE A 42 -17.31 -9.84 9.55
CA ILE A 42 -18.75 -9.86 9.22
C ILE A 42 -19.35 -8.45 9.22
N CYS A 43 -19.85 -8.05 8.06
CA CYS A 43 -20.64 -6.84 7.88
C CYS A 43 -22.12 -7.14 8.17
N SER A 44 -22.64 -6.63 9.27
CA SER A 44 -24.04 -6.78 9.69
C SER A 44 -24.69 -5.43 9.99
N ALA A 45 -25.97 -5.44 10.35
CA ALA A 45 -26.67 -4.24 10.83
C ALA A 45 -26.01 -3.60 12.07
N GLN A 46 -25.27 -4.39 12.87
CA GLN A 46 -24.55 -3.85 14.03
C GLN A 46 -23.31 -3.04 13.64
N THR A 47 -22.70 -3.37 12.50
CA THR A 47 -21.51 -2.71 11.96
C THR A 47 -21.86 -1.71 10.86
N GLU A 48 -23.12 -1.35 10.67
CA GLU A 48 -23.56 -0.45 9.61
C GLU A 48 -22.88 0.94 9.71
N THR A 49 -22.73 1.46 10.93
CA THR A 49 -22.17 2.80 11.16
C THR A 49 -20.65 2.84 11.13
N THR A 50 -19.98 1.79 11.61
CA THR A 50 -18.51 1.73 11.71
C THR A 50 -17.87 1.07 10.48
N GLY A 51 -18.58 0.15 9.84
CA GLY A 51 -18.02 -0.77 8.86
C GLY A 51 -17.14 -1.85 9.50
N ILE A 52 -16.45 -2.59 8.63
CA ILE A 52 -15.40 -3.56 8.97
C ILE A 52 -14.13 -3.24 8.17
N SER A 53 -12.99 -3.71 8.67
CA SER A 53 -11.69 -3.58 8.01
C SER A 53 -11.01 -4.94 7.92
N VAL A 54 -10.60 -5.31 6.71
CA VAL A 54 -9.92 -6.59 6.45
C VAL A 54 -8.64 -6.35 5.64
N SER A 55 -7.67 -7.26 5.71
CA SER A 55 -6.42 -7.12 4.95
C SER A 55 -6.11 -8.37 4.14
N VAL A 56 -5.61 -8.15 2.92
CA VAL A 56 -5.11 -9.23 2.06
C VAL A 56 -3.86 -9.82 2.67
N ASP A 57 -3.87 -11.13 2.90
CA ASP A 57 -2.67 -11.83 3.34
C ASP A 57 -1.62 -11.81 2.21
N PRO A 58 -0.41 -11.29 2.44
CA PRO A 58 0.58 -11.09 1.38
C PRO A 58 1.15 -12.40 0.82
N LYS A 59 1.04 -13.52 1.54
CA LYS A 59 1.58 -14.82 1.09
C LYS A 59 0.59 -15.55 0.19
N THR A 60 -0.67 -15.58 0.60
CA THR A 60 -1.76 -16.25 -0.11
C THR A 60 -2.42 -15.34 -1.14
N LYS A 61 -2.23 -14.02 -1.02
CA LYS A 61 -2.88 -12.96 -1.80
C LYS A 61 -4.40 -13.00 -1.72
N LYS A 62 -4.94 -13.42 -0.58
CA LYS A 62 -6.38 -13.62 -0.37
C LYS A 62 -6.90 -12.88 0.86
N VAL A 63 -8.18 -12.52 0.80
CA VAL A 63 -8.99 -12.06 1.93
C VAL A 63 -10.44 -12.44 1.68
N SER A 64 -11.18 -12.70 2.76
CA SER A 64 -12.62 -12.94 2.71
C SER A 64 -13.35 -12.13 3.76
N PHE A 65 -14.57 -11.72 3.44
CA PHE A 65 -15.49 -11.10 4.39
C PHE A 65 -16.92 -11.53 4.07
N VAL A 66 -17.79 -11.45 5.08
CA VAL A 66 -19.17 -11.91 4.99
C VAL A 66 -20.12 -10.72 5.11
N CYS A 67 -21.05 -10.61 4.17
CA CYS A 67 -22.23 -9.77 4.28
C CYS A 67 -23.35 -10.58 4.95
N ASP A 68 -23.76 -10.16 6.14
CA ASP A 68 -24.71 -10.88 6.99
C ASP A 68 -26.15 -10.85 6.43
N LYS A 69 -27.02 -11.64 7.06
CA LYS A 69 -28.45 -11.69 6.77
C LYS A 69 -29.06 -10.30 6.88
N GLY A 70 -29.78 -9.89 5.83
CA GLY A 70 -30.35 -8.55 5.71
C GLY A 70 -29.44 -7.54 4.99
N MET A 71 -28.14 -7.81 4.82
CA MET A 71 -27.21 -6.97 4.04
C MET A 71 -26.41 -7.77 3.00
N ASN A 72 -26.95 -8.89 2.52
CA ASN A 72 -26.26 -9.88 1.71
C ASN A 72 -25.90 -9.45 0.27
N LYS A 73 -26.19 -8.21 -0.13
CA LYS A 73 -25.81 -7.68 -1.46
C LYS A 73 -24.51 -6.88 -1.38
N VAL A 74 -23.50 -7.32 -2.14
CA VAL A 74 -22.23 -6.61 -2.28
C VAL A 74 -22.31 -5.51 -3.34
N LEU A 75 -21.67 -4.37 -3.08
CA LEU A 75 -21.38 -3.31 -4.03
C LEU A 75 -19.85 -3.08 -4.18
N PRO A 76 -19.34 -2.78 -5.39
CA PRO A 76 -20.07 -2.67 -6.66
C PRO A 76 -20.79 -3.97 -7.05
N SER A 77 -21.90 -3.84 -7.78
CA SER A 77 -22.79 -4.97 -8.09
C SER A 77 -22.01 -6.09 -8.80
N ALA A 78 -22.29 -7.33 -8.40
CA ALA A 78 -21.73 -8.51 -9.03
C ALA A 78 -22.51 -8.90 -10.31
N GLU A 79 -21.79 -9.45 -11.29
CA GLU A 79 -22.33 -10.14 -12.46
C GLU A 79 -21.94 -11.61 -12.35
N ASP A 80 -22.90 -12.54 -12.46
CA ASP A 80 -22.65 -13.99 -12.35
C ASP A 80 -21.82 -14.39 -11.10
N ASN A 81 -22.16 -13.82 -9.93
CA ASN A 81 -21.45 -13.99 -8.67
C ASN A 81 -19.99 -13.50 -8.66
N ARG A 82 -19.60 -12.67 -9.63
CA ARG A 82 -18.26 -12.09 -9.72
C ARG A 82 -18.33 -10.58 -9.57
N VAL A 83 -17.45 -10.05 -8.73
CA VAL A 83 -17.25 -8.61 -8.60
C VAL A 83 -15.99 -8.25 -9.37
N THR A 84 -16.11 -7.40 -10.38
CA THR A 84 -14.98 -7.00 -11.25
C THR A 84 -14.41 -5.64 -10.88
N LYS A 85 -15.14 -4.86 -10.08
CA LYS A 85 -14.81 -3.49 -9.72
C LYS A 85 -14.78 -3.29 -8.21
N CYS A 86 -14.10 -2.24 -7.77
CA CYS A 86 -14.12 -1.76 -6.40
C CYS A 86 -14.17 -0.24 -6.37
N TYR A 87 -14.46 0.34 -5.20
CA TYR A 87 -14.32 1.78 -5.00
C TYR A 87 -12.93 2.10 -4.46
N THR A 88 -12.36 3.21 -4.91
CA THR A 88 -11.08 3.73 -4.39
C THR A 88 -11.27 4.87 -3.39
N LYS A 89 -12.53 5.28 -3.18
CA LYS A 89 -12.96 6.28 -2.22
C LYS A 89 -14.09 5.74 -1.38
N LYS A 90 -14.21 6.24 -0.15
CA LYS A 90 -15.25 5.81 0.78
C LYS A 90 -16.64 6.21 0.28
N GLU A 91 -16.80 7.33 -0.41
CA GLU A 91 -18.09 7.95 -0.75
C GLU A 91 -18.85 7.26 -1.91
N LEU A 92 -18.49 6.02 -2.30
CA LEU A 92 -19.07 5.28 -3.44
C LEU A 92 -18.85 5.97 -4.81
N GLU A 93 -17.92 6.91 -4.90
CA GLU A 93 -17.61 7.63 -6.12
C GLU A 93 -16.47 6.97 -6.89
N GLY A 94 -16.69 6.73 -8.18
CA GLY A 94 -15.67 6.21 -9.10
C GLY A 94 -15.33 4.75 -8.80
N ASP A 95 -15.97 3.84 -9.51
CA ASP A 95 -15.59 2.43 -9.53
C ASP A 95 -14.38 2.22 -10.46
N VAL A 96 -13.48 1.31 -10.07
CA VAL A 96 -12.27 0.98 -10.83
C VAL A 96 -12.17 -0.54 -10.96
N ASP A 97 -11.77 -1.01 -12.13
CA ASP A 97 -11.55 -2.43 -12.39
C ASP A 97 -10.44 -3.00 -11.49
N LEU A 98 -10.76 -4.11 -10.80
CA LEU A 98 -9.83 -4.81 -9.92
C LEU A 98 -8.60 -5.31 -10.68
N VAL A 99 -8.78 -5.84 -11.89
CA VAL A 99 -7.68 -6.30 -12.76
C VAL A 99 -6.75 -5.14 -13.15
N ARG A 100 -7.29 -3.93 -13.34
CA ARG A 100 -6.48 -2.75 -13.64
C ARG A 100 -5.61 -2.33 -12.44
N LEU A 101 -6.12 -2.48 -11.22
CA LEU A 101 -5.39 -2.12 -9.99
C LEU A 101 -4.36 -3.18 -9.59
N PHE A 102 -4.68 -4.45 -9.78
CA PHE A 102 -3.95 -5.57 -9.17
C PHE A 102 -3.43 -6.60 -10.19
N GLY A 103 -3.56 -6.31 -11.48
CA GLY A 103 -3.08 -7.14 -12.58
C GLY A 103 -3.95 -8.36 -12.88
N GLU A 104 -3.55 -9.07 -13.94
CA GLU A 104 -4.14 -10.33 -14.38
C GLU A 104 -4.16 -11.38 -13.27
N GLY A 105 -5.20 -12.23 -13.26
CA GLY A 105 -5.42 -13.23 -12.23
C GLY A 105 -6.14 -12.73 -10.97
N THR A 106 -6.41 -11.42 -10.88
CA THR A 106 -7.25 -10.87 -9.81
C THR A 106 -8.70 -11.32 -9.99
N THR A 107 -9.30 -11.85 -8.92
CA THR A 107 -10.69 -12.33 -8.92
C THR A 107 -11.38 -11.97 -7.60
N ALA A 108 -12.65 -11.60 -7.66
CA ALA A 108 -13.51 -11.51 -6.49
C ALA A 108 -14.78 -12.31 -6.76
N VAL A 109 -15.03 -13.32 -5.93
CA VAL A 109 -16.12 -14.27 -6.11
C VAL A 109 -17.02 -14.22 -4.88
N ILE A 110 -18.32 -14.16 -5.12
CA ILE A 110 -19.34 -14.25 -4.09
C ILE A 110 -19.80 -15.70 -4.01
N THR A 111 -19.74 -16.26 -2.80
CA THR A 111 -20.33 -17.56 -2.49
C THR A 111 -21.51 -17.35 -1.55
N SER A 112 -22.71 -17.63 -2.04
CA SER A 112 -23.91 -17.69 -1.21
C SER A 112 -23.98 -19.05 -0.52
N THR A 113 -24.31 -19.06 0.76
CA THR A 113 -24.53 -20.32 1.49
C THR A 113 -25.90 -20.88 1.11
N ALA A 114 -26.02 -22.20 0.95
CA ALA A 114 -27.09 -22.86 0.18
C ALA A 114 -28.51 -22.79 0.76
N GLU A 115 -28.74 -22.18 1.92
CA GLU A 115 -30.11 -22.00 2.44
C GLU A 115 -30.67 -20.62 2.13
N ALA A 116 -31.96 -20.58 1.78
CA ALA A 116 -32.65 -19.49 1.10
C ALA A 116 -32.82 -18.16 1.88
N SER A 117 -32.04 -17.92 2.94
CA SER A 117 -32.06 -16.68 3.72
C SER A 117 -30.67 -16.21 4.16
N GLN A 118 -29.62 -16.64 3.45
CA GLN A 118 -28.26 -16.69 3.98
C GLN A 118 -27.33 -15.58 3.49
N ASN A 119 -26.30 -15.42 4.31
CA ASN A 119 -25.17 -14.52 4.16
C ASN A 119 -24.44 -14.75 2.83
N SER A 120 -23.81 -13.68 2.33
CA SER A 120 -22.95 -13.75 1.16
C SER A 120 -21.50 -13.57 1.60
N GLU A 121 -20.64 -14.52 1.28
CA GLU A 121 -19.19 -14.36 1.49
C GLU A 121 -18.54 -13.88 0.20
N LEU A 122 -17.76 -12.79 0.27
CA LEU A 122 -16.90 -12.36 -0.82
C LEU A 122 -15.47 -12.80 -0.52
N THR A 123 -14.88 -13.55 -1.45
CA THR A 123 -13.45 -13.89 -1.43
C THR A 123 -12.73 -13.11 -2.53
N LEU A 124 -11.79 -12.24 -2.15
CA LEU A 124 -10.92 -11.51 -3.07
C LEU A 124 -9.56 -12.23 -3.14
N THR A 125 -9.13 -12.57 -4.35
CA THR A 125 -7.78 -13.04 -4.67
C THR A 125 -7.09 -12.02 -5.57
N VAL A 126 -5.95 -11.50 -5.12
CA VAL A 126 -5.14 -10.50 -5.84
C VAL A 126 -4.13 -11.21 -6.74
N GLY A 127 -4.05 -10.82 -8.02
CA GLY A 127 -3.07 -11.40 -8.95
C GLY A 127 -1.64 -10.97 -8.59
N THR A 128 -1.42 -9.66 -8.53
CA THR A 128 -0.13 -9.04 -8.20
C THR A 128 -0.31 -8.05 -7.06
N LEU A 129 0.56 -8.13 -6.05
CA LEU A 129 0.56 -7.17 -4.95
C LEU A 129 1.03 -5.80 -5.48
N PRO A 130 0.42 -4.69 -5.05
CA PRO A 130 0.80 -3.36 -5.49
C PRO A 130 2.19 -2.96 -4.93
N MET A 131 2.83 -1.96 -5.55
CA MET A 131 4.11 -1.45 -5.05
C MET A 131 3.96 -0.69 -3.72
N LYS A 132 2.79 -0.09 -3.46
CA LYS A 132 2.42 0.58 -2.22
C LYS A 132 1.14 -0.04 -1.68
N THR A 133 0.91 0.08 -0.38
CA THR A 133 -0.33 -0.31 0.24
C THR A 133 -1.48 0.47 -0.40
N ASN A 134 -2.47 -0.28 -0.90
CA ASN A 134 -3.68 0.26 -1.51
C ASN A 134 -4.87 -0.04 -0.59
N ILE A 135 -5.75 0.94 -0.44
CA ILE A 135 -7.01 0.78 0.27
C ILE A 135 -8.14 0.83 -0.76
N ILE A 136 -8.95 -0.23 -0.79
CA ILE A 136 -10.15 -0.31 -1.64
C ILE A 136 -11.37 -0.54 -0.76
N TYR A 137 -12.55 -0.24 -1.30
CA TYR A 137 -13.80 -0.31 -0.56
C TYR A 137 -14.84 -1.14 -1.29
N PHE A 138 -15.58 -1.90 -0.50
CA PHE A 138 -16.81 -2.57 -0.88
C PHE A 138 -17.91 -2.19 0.12
N TYR A 139 -19.14 -2.54 -0.22
CA TYR A 139 -20.28 -2.32 0.68
C TYR A 139 -21.19 -3.52 0.71
N CYS A 140 -21.67 -3.88 1.89
CA CYS A 140 -22.78 -4.80 2.07
C CYS A 140 -24.06 -3.97 2.22
N THR A 141 -25.11 -4.32 1.48
CA THR A 141 -26.37 -3.57 1.41
C THR A 141 -27.56 -4.49 1.44
N THR A 142 -28.71 -3.95 1.86
CA THR A 142 -29.98 -4.68 1.83
C THR A 142 -30.42 -4.93 0.38
N SER A 143 -31.00 -6.12 0.12
CA SER A 143 -31.66 -6.34 -1.16
C SER A 143 -32.86 -5.40 -1.29
N ALA A 144 -33.07 -4.84 -2.47
CA ALA A 144 -34.16 -3.89 -2.71
C ALA A 144 -35.56 -4.54 -2.60
N GLU A 145 -35.64 -5.86 -2.65
CA GLU A 145 -36.90 -6.62 -2.73
C GLU A 145 -37.53 -6.91 -1.36
N ASP A 146 -36.80 -6.69 -0.26
CA ASP A 146 -37.26 -7.01 1.10
C ASP A 146 -37.98 -5.84 1.81
N SER A 147 -38.13 -4.68 1.14
CA SER A 147 -38.66 -3.47 1.78
C SER A 147 -40.19 -3.27 1.65
N ASP A 148 -40.91 -4.10 0.90
CA ASP A 148 -42.34 -3.88 0.61
C ASP A 148 -43.31 -5.01 1.00
N SER A 149 -42.89 -6.06 1.72
CA SER A 149 -43.81 -7.14 2.15
C SER A 149 -44.41 -6.95 3.55
N VAL A 150 -44.87 -5.73 3.89
CA VAL A 150 -45.91 -5.60 4.93
C VAL A 150 -47.21 -6.11 4.32
N THR A 151 -47.50 -7.39 4.56
CA THR A 151 -48.75 -8.02 4.18
C THR A 151 -49.89 -7.39 5.00
N GLU A 152 -50.49 -6.33 4.47
CA GLU A 152 -51.75 -5.80 4.98
C GLU A 152 -52.83 -6.85 4.75
N SER A 153 -53.14 -7.57 5.83
CA SER A 153 -54.16 -8.60 5.86
C SER A 153 -55.53 -7.94 6.05
N ARG A 154 -56.32 -7.75 4.99
CA ARG A 154 -57.76 -7.47 5.09
C ARG A 154 -58.53 -7.90 3.83
N PRO A 155 -59.86 -8.09 3.92
CA PRO A 155 -60.50 -9.38 3.69
C PRO A 155 -61.16 -9.45 2.31
N SER A 156 -61.31 -10.68 1.84
CA SER A 156 -62.07 -11.06 0.66
C SER A 156 -63.47 -10.48 0.68
N ASP A 157 -63.83 -9.74 -0.37
CA ASP A 157 -65.22 -9.59 -0.77
C ASP A 157 -65.41 -10.08 -2.21
N THR A 158 -66.44 -10.90 -2.35
CA THR A 158 -66.75 -11.76 -3.49
C THR A 158 -67.76 -11.06 -4.37
N THR A 159 -67.59 -11.00 -5.70
CA THR A 159 -68.70 -11.07 -6.69
C THR A 159 -68.17 -11.38 -8.10
N PRO A 160 -68.84 -12.27 -8.88
CA PRO A 160 -68.40 -12.72 -10.22
C PRO A 160 -69.15 -12.04 -11.39
N GLY A 161 -68.54 -12.03 -12.58
CA GLY A 161 -69.18 -11.76 -13.87
C GLY A 161 -68.17 -11.91 -15.02
N LEU A 162 -68.10 -13.07 -15.67
CA LEU A 162 -68.74 -13.48 -16.93
C LEU A 162 -68.16 -12.84 -18.22
N GLU A 163 -67.55 -13.72 -19.02
CA GLU A 163 -67.72 -13.87 -20.49
C GLU A 163 -67.11 -12.83 -21.45
N SER A 164 -66.14 -13.25 -22.27
CA SER A 164 -66.41 -13.57 -23.70
C SER A 164 -65.13 -13.94 -24.46
N ALA A 165 -65.27 -14.94 -25.33
CA ALA A 165 -64.26 -15.58 -26.16
C ALA A 165 -64.11 -14.90 -27.54
N HIS A 166 -62.99 -15.16 -28.22
CA HIS A 166 -62.74 -15.32 -29.68
C HIS A 166 -61.20 -15.15 -29.85
N GLY A 167 -60.39 -16.04 -30.41
CA GLY A 167 -60.58 -16.99 -31.52
C GLY A 167 -59.67 -16.54 -32.67
N GLY A 168 -58.59 -17.26 -32.99
CA GLY A 168 -57.78 -16.96 -34.19
C GLY A 168 -56.38 -17.59 -34.24
N SER A 169 -56.22 -18.56 -35.14
CA SER A 169 -55.04 -19.39 -35.43
C SER A 169 -54.25 -18.88 -36.65
N LEU A 170 -52.93 -19.16 -36.74
CA LEU A 170 -52.19 -19.77 -37.89
C LEU A 170 -50.68 -19.40 -37.96
N VAL A 171 -49.82 -20.40 -37.67
CA VAL A 171 -48.65 -21.00 -38.39
C VAL A 171 -47.83 -20.20 -39.47
N PRO A 172 -46.50 -20.48 -39.66
CA PRO A 172 -45.43 -19.61 -40.21
C PRO A 172 -44.90 -20.02 -41.64
N PRO A 173 -43.58 -19.93 -41.97
CA PRO A 173 -42.69 -18.84 -42.48
C PRO A 173 -42.30 -19.04 -44.00
N PRO A 174 -41.24 -18.44 -44.63
CA PRO A 174 -39.81 -18.79 -44.45
C PRO A 174 -38.75 -17.69 -44.79
N ALA A 175 -37.47 -18.08 -44.74
CA ALA A 175 -36.20 -17.33 -44.82
C ALA A 175 -35.69 -16.90 -46.23
N ALA A 176 -34.70 -15.98 -46.26
CA ALA A 176 -33.52 -15.87 -47.17
C ALA A 176 -32.81 -14.50 -46.94
N ALA A 177 -31.55 -14.36 -46.54
CA ALA A 177 -30.25 -14.53 -47.24
C ALA A 177 -29.63 -13.22 -47.84
N ALA A 178 -28.32 -13.04 -47.56
CA ALA A 178 -27.28 -12.37 -48.37
C ALA A 178 -27.33 -10.82 -48.55
N VAL A 179 -26.27 -10.01 -48.80
CA VAL A 179 -24.79 -10.09 -48.95
C VAL A 179 -24.27 -8.64 -49.17
N SER A 180 -23.00 -8.35 -48.80
CA SER A 180 -22.12 -7.23 -49.26
C SER A 180 -22.57 -5.76 -49.09
N GLY A 181 -21.73 -4.78 -48.79
CA GLY A 181 -20.28 -4.64 -48.75
C GLY A 181 -19.92 -3.15 -48.77
N VAL A 182 -18.63 -2.86 -48.95
CA VAL A 182 -18.00 -1.59 -49.36
C VAL A 182 -17.25 -0.78 -48.28
N ARG A 183 -15.95 -0.66 -48.59
CA ARG A 183 -14.87 0.14 -48.00
C ARG A 183 -15.11 1.65 -48.10
N ASN A 184 -14.45 2.42 -47.23
CA ASN A 184 -13.68 3.65 -47.56
C ASN A 184 -12.89 4.04 -46.28
N THR A 185 -11.58 3.79 -46.18
CA THR A 185 -10.41 4.57 -46.66
C THR A 185 -10.25 5.99 -46.09
N SER A 186 -9.17 6.13 -45.29
CA SER A 186 -8.30 7.31 -45.10
C SER A 186 -8.96 8.59 -44.53
N LYS A 187 -8.33 9.36 -43.63
CA LYS A 187 -7.03 10.00 -43.86
C LYS A 187 -6.48 10.63 -42.58
N ASP A 188 -5.14 10.66 -42.53
CA ASP A 188 -4.29 11.47 -41.67
C ASP A 188 -4.76 12.92 -41.47
N SER A 189 -4.42 13.51 -40.32
CA SER A 189 -3.58 14.71 -40.30
C SER A 189 -3.07 15.03 -38.89
N SER A 190 -1.75 14.85 -38.74
CA SER A 190 -0.88 15.50 -37.78
C SER A 190 -0.83 17.02 -38.00
N VAL A 191 -1.02 17.84 -36.97
CA VAL A 191 -0.44 19.20 -36.91
C VAL A 191 -0.18 19.60 -35.45
N THR A 192 1.09 19.69 -35.07
CA THR A 192 1.60 20.62 -34.04
C THR A 192 2.02 21.93 -34.72
N PRO A 193 1.94 23.09 -34.04
CA PRO A 193 3.20 23.70 -33.59
C PRO A 193 3.14 24.55 -32.29
N ARG A 194 4.18 24.35 -31.47
CA ARG A 194 5.17 25.32 -30.92
C ARG A 194 4.81 26.81 -30.68
N GLY A 195 5.16 27.27 -29.46
CA GLY A 195 5.58 28.64 -29.10
C GLY A 195 4.63 29.38 -28.15
N THR A 196 4.99 30.27 -27.22
CA THR A 196 6.25 30.87 -26.73
C THR A 196 5.89 31.66 -25.45
N VAL A 197 6.81 31.72 -24.48
CA VAL A 197 7.10 32.71 -23.41
C VAL A 197 6.04 33.77 -23.00
N GLY A 198 5.87 33.93 -21.67
CA GLY A 198 5.39 35.17 -21.06
C GLY A 198 5.47 35.20 -19.53
N LEU A 199 6.54 35.77 -18.97
CA LEU A 199 6.62 36.23 -17.57
C LEU A 199 5.69 37.44 -17.38
N VAL A 200 4.83 37.43 -16.35
CA VAL A 200 4.37 38.67 -15.69
C VAL A 200 4.20 38.39 -14.20
N GLY A 201 4.94 39.13 -13.38
CA GLY A 201 4.79 39.17 -11.93
C GLY A 201 3.52 39.90 -11.51
N GLY A 202 2.89 39.41 -10.44
CA GLY A 202 1.69 40.00 -9.87
C GLY A 202 1.59 39.70 -8.38
N VAL A 203 2.16 40.59 -7.57
CA VAL A 203 1.84 40.72 -6.14
C VAL A 203 0.35 41.02 -6.01
N ARG A 204 -0.40 40.25 -5.20
CA ARG A 204 -1.53 40.76 -4.40
C ARG A 204 -2.12 39.72 -3.42
N ARG A 205 -2.04 40.11 -2.15
CA ARG A 205 -3.07 40.06 -1.09
C ARG A 205 -3.60 38.69 -0.62
N LEU A 206 -3.12 38.33 0.57
CA LEU A 206 -3.86 37.63 1.62
C LEU A 206 -5.30 38.13 1.71
N MET A 207 -6.27 37.24 1.53
CA MET A 207 -7.61 37.40 2.10
C MET A 207 -7.77 36.35 3.18
N VAL A 208 -8.03 36.85 4.40
CA VAL A 208 -8.57 36.12 5.52
C VAL A 208 -9.98 35.69 5.14
N VAL A 209 -10.27 34.39 5.12
CA VAL A 209 -11.63 33.88 5.02
C VAL A 209 -12.11 33.62 6.44
N ASP A 210 -13.04 34.47 6.87
CA ASP A 210 -13.81 34.36 8.09
C ASP A 210 -14.74 33.15 7.99
N ASP A 211 -14.75 32.36 9.05
CA ASP A 211 -15.58 31.18 9.26
C ASP A 211 -17.02 31.64 9.56
N LYS A 212 -17.95 31.39 8.62
CA LYS A 212 -19.37 31.51 8.90
C LYS A 212 -20.13 30.28 8.39
N GLN A 213 -20.63 29.53 9.36
CA GLN A 213 -21.66 28.52 9.24
C GLN A 213 -22.83 29.01 8.37
N ASP A 214 -22.97 28.43 7.17
CA ASP A 214 -24.21 28.50 6.42
C ASP A 214 -25.10 27.29 6.77
N LYS A 215 -26.05 27.57 7.66
CA LYS A 215 -27.20 26.74 7.97
C LYS A 215 -28.29 27.09 6.96
N ALA A 216 -28.21 26.52 5.75
CA ALA A 216 -29.18 26.81 4.69
C ALA A 216 -30.36 25.82 4.68
N LEU A 217 -31.41 26.27 5.37
CA LEU A 217 -32.85 26.06 5.16
C LEU A 217 -33.25 25.43 3.81
N SER A 218 -33.75 24.18 3.84
CA SER A 218 -34.47 23.57 2.74
C SER A 218 -35.80 24.30 2.49
N ARG A 219 -35.83 25.19 1.49
CA ARG A 219 -37.08 25.74 0.94
C ARG A 219 -37.63 24.78 -0.10
N SER A 220 -38.71 24.12 0.25
CA SER A 220 -39.56 23.33 -0.63
C SER A 220 -40.26 24.25 -1.63
N THR A 221 -39.92 24.13 -2.92
CA THR A 221 -40.72 24.67 -4.02
C THR A 221 -41.75 23.64 -4.43
N THR A 222 -43.02 23.94 -4.13
CA THR A 222 -44.19 23.24 -4.65
C THR A 222 -44.31 23.52 -6.15
N LEU A 223 -44.12 22.50 -6.97
CA LEU A 223 -44.54 22.47 -8.38
C LEU A 223 -45.60 21.39 -8.52
N GLU A 224 -46.79 21.82 -8.91
CA GLU A 224 -47.90 20.97 -9.34
C GLU A 224 -47.50 20.18 -10.59
N ASN A 225 -47.21 18.89 -10.41
CA ASN A 225 -47.78 17.80 -11.20
C ASN A 225 -47.32 16.47 -10.58
N GLY A 226 -48.29 15.63 -10.26
CA GLY A 226 -48.11 14.45 -9.42
C GLY A 226 -47.28 13.36 -10.09
N GLU A 227 -46.00 13.29 -9.70
CA GLU A 227 -45.31 12.03 -9.46
C GLU A 227 -44.59 12.18 -8.13
N THR A 228 -45.06 11.46 -7.12
CA THR A 228 -44.49 11.46 -5.78
C THR A 228 -43.15 10.73 -5.85
N VAL A 229 -42.07 11.44 -6.15
CA VAL A 229 -40.72 10.93 -5.92
C VAL A 229 -40.53 10.90 -4.41
N THR A 230 -40.95 9.79 -3.80
CA THR A 230 -40.60 9.48 -2.42
C THR A 230 -39.07 9.51 -2.34
N PRO A 231 -38.47 10.31 -1.45
CA PRO A 231 -37.02 10.29 -1.27
C PRO A 231 -36.65 8.87 -0.84
N THR A 232 -36.04 8.12 -1.77
CA THR A 232 -35.59 6.75 -1.53
C THR A 232 -34.75 6.76 -0.28
N GLN A 233 -35.30 6.21 0.81
CA GLN A 233 -34.67 6.15 2.11
C GLN A 233 -33.26 5.55 1.92
N PRO A 234 -32.21 6.12 2.55
CA PRO A 234 -30.86 5.61 2.38
C PRO A 234 -30.83 4.15 2.82
N LYS A 235 -30.73 3.25 1.83
CA LYS A 235 -30.62 1.80 2.07
C LYS A 235 -29.47 1.59 3.03
N ALA A 236 -29.69 0.80 4.07
CA ALA A 236 -28.69 0.52 5.07
C ALA A 236 -27.42 -0.04 4.40
N LYS A 237 -26.25 0.51 4.74
CA LYS A 237 -24.97 0.15 4.11
C LYS A 237 -23.91 -0.09 5.18
N CYS A 238 -23.31 -1.27 5.15
CA CYS A 238 -22.13 -1.57 5.92
C CYS A 238 -20.89 -1.44 5.04
N LEU A 239 -19.97 -0.54 5.41
CA LEU A 239 -18.73 -0.31 4.68
C LEU A 239 -17.72 -1.43 4.96
N VAL A 240 -17.07 -1.92 3.92
CA VAL A 240 -15.95 -2.86 4.02
C VAL A 240 -14.70 -2.18 3.48
N THR A 241 -13.74 -1.91 4.35
CA THR A 241 -12.42 -1.41 3.97
C THR A 241 -11.47 -2.58 3.80
N VAL A 242 -10.88 -2.71 2.61
CA VAL A 242 -9.91 -3.77 2.31
C VAL A 242 -8.53 -3.14 2.10
N THR A 243 -7.59 -3.50 2.96
CA THR A 243 -6.18 -3.10 2.84
C THR A 243 -5.41 -4.16 2.06
N VAL A 244 -4.94 -3.81 0.87
CA VAL A 244 -4.04 -4.62 0.07
C VAL A 244 -2.61 -4.16 0.35
N PRO A 245 -1.80 -4.94 1.09
CA PRO A 245 -0.46 -4.51 1.46
C PRO A 245 0.45 -4.41 0.25
N ALA A 246 1.48 -3.58 0.35
CA ALA A 246 2.56 -3.53 -0.64
C ALA A 246 3.24 -4.90 -0.80
N ASP A 247 3.77 -5.16 -1.98
CA ASP A 247 4.60 -6.33 -2.26
C ASP A 247 5.82 -6.36 -1.29
N PRO A 248 6.04 -7.46 -0.55
CA PRO A 248 7.18 -7.56 0.36
C PRO A 248 8.52 -7.38 -0.34
N ASP A 249 8.63 -7.72 -1.63
CA ASP A 249 9.85 -7.61 -2.43
C ASP A 249 10.01 -6.24 -3.11
N ALA A 250 8.99 -5.37 -3.06
CA ALA A 250 9.09 -4.02 -3.61
C ALA A 250 10.05 -3.14 -2.78
N GLN A 251 10.67 -2.15 -3.44
CA GLN A 251 11.51 -1.11 -2.80
C GLN A 251 10.66 -0.02 -2.12
N THR A 252 9.68 -0.44 -1.33
CA THR A 252 8.79 0.43 -0.56
C THR A 252 9.00 0.18 0.93
N CYS A 253 9.24 1.26 1.66
CA CYS A 253 9.37 1.25 3.12
C CYS A 253 7.97 1.27 3.72
N THR A 254 7.58 0.18 4.37
CA THR A 254 6.26 -0.02 5.00
C THR A 254 6.40 -0.17 6.52
N LEU A 255 5.32 0.09 7.27
CA LEU A 255 5.29 -0.14 8.72
C LEU A 255 5.61 -1.60 9.09
N ALA A 256 5.13 -2.55 8.28
CA ALA A 256 5.41 -3.97 8.46
C ALA A 256 6.90 -4.32 8.33
N LYS A 257 7.63 -3.64 7.43
CA LYS A 257 9.07 -3.87 7.26
C LYS A 257 9.89 -3.27 8.41
N GLN A 258 9.46 -2.15 8.98
CA GLN A 258 10.17 -1.32 9.97
C GLN A 258 11.52 -0.75 9.48
N ASN A 259 12.33 -1.55 8.79
CA ASN A 259 13.60 -1.18 8.20
C ASN A 259 13.67 -1.73 6.76
N MET A 260 14.10 -0.89 5.83
CA MET A 260 14.41 -1.26 4.46
C MET A 260 15.87 -0.93 4.20
N ASN A 261 16.63 -1.93 3.76
CA ASN A 261 18.07 -1.76 3.51
C ASN A 261 18.32 -1.60 2.00
N LEU A 262 19.06 -0.56 1.64
CA LEU A 262 19.51 -0.28 0.29
C LEU A 262 21.04 -0.33 0.24
N GLU A 263 21.59 -0.80 -0.87
CA GLU A 263 23.04 -0.88 -1.06
C GLU A 263 23.48 -0.13 -2.32
N ILE A 264 24.41 0.80 -2.12
CA ILE A 264 25.07 1.56 -3.17
C ILE A 264 26.48 1.00 -3.32
N THR A 265 26.79 0.57 -4.54
CA THR A 265 28.07 -0.04 -4.94
C THR A 265 28.63 0.69 -6.15
N GLU A 266 29.87 0.38 -6.54
CA GLU A 266 30.49 0.96 -7.73
C GLU A 266 29.68 0.64 -9.00
N LYS A 267 28.98 -0.50 -8.99
CA LYS A 267 28.15 -0.95 -10.11
C LYS A 267 26.79 -0.26 -10.14
N SER A 268 26.14 -0.06 -8.99
CA SER A 268 24.80 0.52 -8.93
C SER A 268 24.81 2.04 -8.93
N LYS A 269 25.71 2.68 -8.16
CA LYS A 269 25.82 4.13 -7.90
C LYS A 269 24.54 4.87 -7.47
N SER A 270 23.39 4.20 -7.49
CA SER A 270 22.09 4.74 -7.18
C SER A 270 21.15 3.62 -6.70
N ALA A 271 20.22 3.97 -5.83
CA ALA A 271 19.10 3.13 -5.43
C ALA A 271 17.83 3.98 -5.35
N ALA A 272 16.73 3.43 -5.85
CA ALA A 272 15.41 4.01 -5.73
C ALA A 272 14.67 3.42 -4.53
N PHE A 273 13.78 4.20 -3.95
CA PHE A 273 12.88 3.74 -2.91
C PHE A 273 11.64 4.61 -2.77
N GLN A 274 10.64 4.11 -2.06
CA GLN A 274 9.39 4.83 -1.86
C GLN A 274 8.94 4.69 -0.40
N CYS A 275 8.30 5.74 0.13
CA CYS A 275 7.52 5.62 1.35
C CYS A 275 6.12 5.09 1.02
N ASP A 276 5.59 4.24 1.89
CA ASP A 276 4.25 3.68 1.76
C ASP A 276 3.15 4.74 1.94
N THR A 277 1.93 4.42 1.55
CA THR A 277 0.77 5.34 1.59
C THR A 277 0.52 5.88 3.00
N ASP A 278 0.54 4.99 4.00
CA ASP A 278 0.24 5.35 5.40
C ASP A 278 1.38 6.13 6.08
N ILE A 279 2.60 6.06 5.53
CA ILE A 279 3.80 6.72 6.07
C ILE A 279 4.52 7.53 4.98
N SER A 280 3.73 8.29 4.22
CA SER A 280 4.15 8.91 2.95
C SER A 280 5.17 10.05 3.07
N THR A 281 5.50 10.52 4.28
CA THR A 281 6.44 11.63 4.45
C THR A 281 7.85 11.14 4.71
N LEU A 282 8.81 11.61 3.90
CA LEU A 282 10.23 11.35 4.08
C LEU A 282 10.87 12.42 4.97
N SER A 283 11.66 11.99 5.95
CA SER A 283 12.46 12.82 6.84
C SER A 283 13.91 12.31 6.88
N PRO A 284 14.94 13.18 6.85
CA PRO A 284 14.83 14.63 6.58
C PRO A 284 14.32 14.89 5.17
N ASP A 285 13.78 16.09 4.93
CA ASP A 285 13.25 16.46 3.62
C ASP A 285 14.37 16.47 2.56
N VAL A 286 14.03 16.09 1.32
CA VAL A 286 14.96 15.98 0.19
C VAL A 286 15.73 17.30 -0.07
N GLY A 287 15.11 18.45 0.19
CA GLY A 287 15.72 19.77 0.02
C GLY A 287 16.66 20.21 1.15
N SER A 288 16.64 19.53 2.29
CA SER A 288 17.38 19.93 3.49
C SER A 288 18.89 19.73 3.41
N LYS A 289 19.36 18.85 2.50
CA LYS A 289 20.74 18.33 2.45
C LYS A 289 21.17 17.62 3.75
N LEU A 290 20.22 17.22 4.57
CA LEU A 290 20.44 16.46 5.79
C LEU A 290 20.11 14.99 5.56
N ILE A 291 20.74 14.14 6.35
CA ILE A 291 20.47 12.71 6.43
C ILE A 291 20.66 12.27 7.87
N PHE A 292 19.99 11.22 8.33
CA PHE A 292 20.30 10.69 9.66
C PHE A 292 21.55 9.82 9.64
N ASP A 293 22.26 9.77 10.76
CA ASP A 293 23.36 8.85 11.03
C ASP A 293 22.94 7.37 10.97
N GLU A 294 23.90 6.45 11.13
CA GLU A 294 23.68 4.99 11.08
C GLU A 294 22.59 4.50 12.06
N ARG A 295 22.42 5.21 13.18
CA ARG A 295 21.43 4.90 14.20
C ARG A 295 20.06 5.53 13.94
N CYS A 296 19.94 6.29 12.86
CA CYS A 296 18.75 7.03 12.48
C CYS A 296 18.27 8.02 13.55
N GLN A 297 19.19 8.61 14.33
CA GLN A 297 18.88 9.46 15.49
C GLN A 297 19.32 10.91 15.30
N LYS A 298 20.47 11.13 14.68
CA LYS A 298 21.06 12.46 14.55
C LYS A 298 21.16 12.86 13.09
N GLU A 299 20.64 14.04 12.77
CA GLU A 299 20.81 14.65 11.46
C GLU A 299 22.27 15.11 11.28
N VAL A 300 22.83 14.77 10.13
CA VAL A 300 24.15 15.16 9.66
C VAL A 300 24.05 15.71 8.23
N ASN A 301 24.99 16.56 7.85
CA ASN A 301 25.02 17.12 6.49
C ASN A 301 25.46 16.04 5.49
N LEU A 302 24.61 15.73 4.53
CA LEU A 302 24.84 14.68 3.52
C LEU A 302 26.11 14.94 2.72
N THR A 303 26.36 16.20 2.33
CA THR A 303 27.52 16.57 1.51
C THR A 303 28.83 16.62 2.30
N GLU A 304 28.77 16.69 3.63
CA GLU A 304 29.97 16.60 4.47
C GLU A 304 30.40 15.14 4.67
N VAL A 305 29.44 14.22 4.74
CA VAL A 305 29.72 12.79 4.96
C VAL A 305 29.96 12.02 3.65
N ILE A 306 29.27 12.40 2.56
CA ILE A 306 29.53 11.92 1.21
C ILE A 306 29.40 13.10 0.23
N ALA A 307 30.54 13.66 -0.17
CA ALA A 307 30.60 14.87 -0.99
C ALA A 307 29.78 14.81 -2.29
N SER A 308 29.72 13.63 -2.93
CA SER A 308 29.02 13.44 -4.20
C SER A 308 27.55 13.00 -4.05
N ALA A 309 27.07 12.79 -2.83
CA ALA A 309 25.75 12.21 -2.60
C ALA A 309 24.61 13.20 -2.84
N LYS A 310 23.53 12.69 -3.43
CA LYS A 310 22.31 13.43 -3.71
C LYS A 310 21.10 12.56 -3.43
N VAL A 311 20.07 13.14 -2.84
CA VAL A 311 18.72 12.56 -2.78
C VAL A 311 17.81 13.43 -3.64
N GLN A 312 16.94 12.82 -4.44
CA GLN A 312 16.02 13.52 -5.32
C GLN A 312 14.65 12.84 -5.31
N THR A 313 13.60 13.65 -5.44
CA THR A 313 12.25 13.16 -5.69
C THR A 313 12.13 12.72 -7.16
N THR A 314 11.48 11.58 -7.39
CA THR A 314 11.16 11.04 -8.71
C THR A 314 9.64 10.96 -8.88
N ASP A 315 9.17 10.59 -10.06
CA ASP A 315 7.73 10.42 -10.34
C ASP A 315 7.07 9.37 -9.42
N THR A 316 7.84 8.41 -8.91
CA THR A 316 7.34 7.29 -8.13
C THR A 316 7.79 7.31 -6.66
N GLY A 317 8.80 8.11 -6.30
CA GLY A 317 9.27 8.24 -4.93
C GLY A 317 10.58 8.99 -4.85
N TYR A 318 11.65 8.31 -4.45
CA TYR A 318 12.94 8.91 -4.18
C TYR A 318 14.08 8.11 -4.81
N ALA A 319 15.17 8.79 -5.13
CA ALA A 319 16.41 8.18 -5.57
C ALA A 319 17.57 8.77 -4.76
N PHE A 320 18.38 7.89 -4.18
CA PHE A 320 19.66 8.24 -3.58
C PHE A 320 20.77 7.84 -4.55
N SER A 321 21.67 8.76 -4.86
CA SER A 321 22.78 8.51 -5.78
C SER A 321 24.09 9.14 -5.29
N VAL A 322 25.19 8.60 -5.78
CA VAL A 322 26.57 9.10 -5.57
C VAL A 322 27.31 9.09 -6.90
N GLU A 323 28.12 10.11 -7.16
CA GLU A 323 29.00 10.14 -8.35
C GLU A 323 30.30 9.36 -8.08
N GLU A 324 30.85 9.57 -6.88
CA GLU A 324 32.05 8.94 -6.36
C GLU A 324 31.74 8.27 -5.02
N LEU A 325 32.16 7.01 -4.87
CA LEU A 325 32.05 6.30 -3.61
C LEU A 325 32.99 6.90 -2.56
N PRO A 326 32.60 6.90 -1.27
CA PRO A 326 33.47 7.32 -0.19
C PRO A 326 34.66 6.36 -0.02
N ASP A 327 35.74 6.84 0.61
CA ASP A 327 36.91 6.02 0.92
C ASP A 327 36.64 4.88 1.92
N THR A 328 35.66 5.08 2.79
CA THR A 328 35.21 4.10 3.78
C THR A 328 33.73 3.84 3.57
N ALA A 329 33.30 2.59 3.78
CA ALA A 329 31.90 2.25 3.69
C ALA A 329 31.14 2.95 4.82
N GLN A 330 29.98 3.52 4.50
CA GLN A 330 29.18 4.30 5.43
C GLN A 330 27.71 3.87 5.36
N VAL A 331 26.97 4.04 6.46
CA VAL A 331 25.55 3.73 6.56
C VAL A 331 24.80 4.94 7.09
N PHE A 332 23.68 5.27 6.46
CA PHE A 332 22.84 6.40 6.81
C PHE A 332 21.36 6.02 6.78
N CYS A 333 20.50 6.88 7.31
CA CYS A 333 19.06 6.64 7.27
C CYS A 333 18.24 7.81 6.75
N TYR A 334 17.11 7.46 6.12
CA TYR A 334 15.91 8.28 6.11
C TYR A 334 14.79 7.60 6.89
N LYS A 335 13.76 8.36 7.25
CA LYS A 335 12.57 7.91 7.96
C LYS A 335 11.33 8.22 7.12
N CYS A 336 10.53 7.22 6.83
CA CYS A 336 9.18 7.35 6.31
C CYS A 336 8.20 7.36 7.48
N SER A 337 7.37 8.39 7.62
CA SER A 337 6.39 8.52 8.69
C SER A 337 5.08 9.17 8.22
N THR A 338 4.05 9.07 9.06
CA THR A 338 2.79 9.80 8.88
C THR A 338 3.04 11.31 8.94
N ALA A 339 2.33 12.10 8.13
CA ALA A 339 2.52 13.56 8.06
C ALA A 339 2.39 14.29 9.41
N THR A 340 1.59 13.75 10.34
CA THR A 340 1.37 14.26 11.69
C THR A 340 2.51 13.98 12.67
N ALA A 341 3.46 13.10 12.35
CA ALA A 341 4.55 12.72 13.24
C ALA A 341 5.82 13.58 13.09
N ASN A 342 5.86 14.47 12.09
CA ASN A 342 7.05 15.26 11.77
C ASN A 342 7.32 16.41 12.75
N THR A 343 6.45 16.64 13.73
CA THR A 343 6.58 17.77 14.68
C THR A 343 7.43 17.42 15.90
N GLU A 344 7.76 16.16 16.13
CA GLU A 344 8.57 15.73 17.26
C GLU A 344 9.75 14.88 16.81
N ALA A 345 10.97 15.43 16.93
CA ALA A 345 12.23 14.72 16.70
C ALA A 345 12.44 13.50 17.61
N ASN A 346 11.50 13.21 18.53
CA ASN A 346 11.52 12.10 19.48
C ASN A 346 10.22 11.27 19.50
N ALA A 347 9.36 11.40 18.48
CA ALA A 347 8.13 10.59 18.42
C ALA A 347 8.47 9.07 18.43
N PRO A 348 7.71 8.24 19.17
CA PRO A 348 7.98 6.81 19.30
C PRO A 348 8.08 6.15 17.92
N ASN A 349 9.12 5.33 17.74
CA ASN A 349 9.52 4.68 16.47
C ASN A 349 8.53 3.63 15.95
N GLU A 350 7.37 3.49 16.58
CA GLU A 350 6.38 2.45 16.29
C GLU A 350 5.58 2.74 15.02
N ASN A 351 5.52 4.01 14.58
CA ASN A 351 4.76 4.45 13.40
C ASN A 351 5.65 4.92 12.25
N ALA A 352 6.83 4.32 12.10
CA ALA A 352 7.77 4.70 11.06
C ALA A 352 8.47 3.50 10.42
N CYS A 353 8.95 3.73 9.19
CA CYS A 353 9.85 2.82 8.51
C CYS A 353 11.18 3.53 8.21
N PHE A 354 12.30 2.90 8.54
CA PHE A 354 13.63 3.45 8.31
C PHE A 354 14.23 2.92 7.01
N VAL A 355 14.62 3.82 6.13
CA VAL A 355 15.37 3.50 4.90
C VAL A 355 16.85 3.59 5.21
N LYS A 356 17.51 2.44 5.44
CA LYS A 356 18.94 2.36 5.72
C LYS A 356 19.72 2.22 4.43
N ILE A 357 20.59 3.16 4.15
CA ILE A 357 21.37 3.23 2.92
C ILE A 357 22.83 2.93 3.27
N LYS A 358 23.33 1.79 2.80
CA LYS A 358 24.74 1.42 2.90
C LYS A 358 25.45 1.84 1.61
N VAL A 359 26.45 2.69 1.74
CA VAL A 359 27.32 3.12 0.64
C VAL A 359 28.66 2.43 0.78
N SER A 360 29.04 1.65 -0.23
CA SER A 360 30.31 0.88 -0.23
C SER A 360 31.52 1.79 -0.36
N ALA A 361 32.68 1.31 0.10
CA ALA A 361 33.95 2.00 -0.10
C ALA A 361 34.38 1.96 -1.59
N ALA A 362 35.08 3.00 -2.03
CA ALA A 362 35.74 3.03 -3.33
C ALA A 362 36.81 1.94 -3.41
N ASN A 363 36.79 1.16 -4.50
CA ASN A 363 37.77 0.10 -4.71
C ASN A 363 39.07 0.70 -5.29
N LYS A 364 40.03 1.03 -4.41
CA LYS A 364 41.28 1.72 -4.79
C LYS A 364 42.25 0.85 -5.61
N ASP A 365 41.97 -0.44 -5.76
CA ASP A 365 42.85 -1.40 -6.43
C ASP A 365 42.83 -1.31 -7.98
N SER A 366 41.95 -0.52 -8.58
CA SER A 366 41.82 -0.43 -10.06
C SER A 366 42.73 0.62 -10.73
N ALA A 367 43.51 1.41 -9.97
CA ALA A 367 44.33 2.49 -10.54
C ALA A 367 45.85 2.23 -10.55
N ALA A 368 46.32 1.07 -10.07
CA ALA A 368 47.76 0.79 -9.98
C ALA A 368 48.42 0.31 -11.29
N SER A 369 47.69 0.18 -12.40
CA SER A 369 48.21 -0.45 -13.62
C SER A 369 48.16 0.44 -14.87
N ALA A 370 48.73 1.65 -14.81
CA ALA A 370 49.22 2.37 -16.01
C ALA A 370 49.99 3.65 -15.64
N SER A 371 51.17 3.51 -15.06
CA SER A 371 52.22 4.52 -15.21
C SER A 371 53.48 3.83 -15.72
N ALA A 372 53.41 3.39 -16.98
CA ALA A 372 54.60 3.08 -17.77
C ALA A 372 55.23 4.41 -18.22
N THR A 373 55.99 5.05 -17.33
CA THR A 373 56.98 6.04 -17.74
C THR A 373 58.22 5.29 -18.22
N THR A 374 58.20 4.83 -19.47
CA THR A 374 59.43 4.39 -20.15
C THR A 374 60.01 5.56 -20.92
N GLY A 375 60.90 6.27 -20.25
CA GLY A 375 61.73 7.31 -20.83
C GLY A 375 62.94 7.57 -19.96
N SER A 376 63.86 6.60 -19.86
CA SER A 376 65.27 6.93 -19.65
C SER A 376 66.18 5.73 -19.94
N VAL A 377 67.04 5.93 -20.92
CA VAL A 377 68.19 5.07 -21.24
C VAL A 377 69.30 5.45 -20.28
N SER A 378 69.88 4.51 -19.53
CA SER A 378 71.33 4.45 -19.28
C SER A 378 71.77 3.20 -18.49
N ALA A 379 72.61 2.42 -19.17
CA ALA A 379 73.87 1.84 -18.70
C ALA A 379 73.89 0.97 -17.42
N LEU A 380 74.03 -0.33 -17.67
CA LEU A 380 75.19 -1.15 -17.29
C LEU A 380 75.75 -0.98 -15.86
N SER A 381 75.45 -1.93 -14.97
CA SER A 381 76.50 -2.56 -14.15
C SER A 381 76.03 -3.88 -13.55
N ILE A 382 76.87 -4.87 -13.79
CA ILE A 382 76.87 -6.24 -13.29
C ILE A 382 77.23 -6.21 -11.80
N GLY A 383 76.57 -7.01 -10.96
CA GLY A 383 76.92 -7.15 -9.55
C GLY A 383 76.15 -8.26 -8.84
N ILE A 384 76.56 -9.50 -9.06
CA ILE A 384 76.17 -10.69 -8.29
C ILE A 384 76.76 -10.56 -6.87
N VAL A 385 75.93 -10.68 -5.81
CA VAL A 385 76.34 -11.31 -4.54
C VAL A 385 75.15 -12.06 -3.95
N THR A 386 75.28 -13.38 -3.96
CA THR A 386 74.57 -14.35 -3.12
C THR A 386 74.93 -14.15 -1.65
N SER A 387 73.96 -14.22 -0.73
CA SER A 387 74.22 -14.74 0.62
C SER A 387 72.96 -15.19 1.35
N PHE A 388 73.00 -16.47 1.69
CA PHE A 388 72.21 -17.18 2.70
C PHE A 388 72.52 -16.66 4.10
N PHE A 389 71.51 -16.57 4.99
CA PHE A 389 71.56 -16.85 6.45
C PHE A 389 70.08 -16.96 6.90
N VAL A 390 69.51 -18.15 7.14
CA VAL A 390 69.60 -19.06 8.30
C VAL A 390 69.01 -18.48 9.60
N ALA A 391 67.89 -19.11 10.00
CA ALA A 391 67.38 -19.46 11.34
C ALA A 391 67.23 -18.41 12.47
N ALA A 392 66.06 -18.41 13.12
CA ALA A 392 65.81 -19.08 14.41
C ALA A 392 64.71 -18.38 15.24
N THR A 393 63.63 -19.14 15.48
CA THR A 393 62.92 -19.45 16.73
C THR A 393 62.94 -18.53 17.98
N VAL A 394 61.84 -18.66 18.74
CA VAL A 394 61.59 -18.38 20.18
C VAL A 394 61.01 -16.97 20.45
N LEU A 395 59.84 -16.79 21.10
CA LEU A 395 59.36 -17.38 22.36
C LEU A 395 57.83 -17.49 22.42
#